data_AF-A0AAI9ZFV7-F1
#
_entry.id   AF-A0AAI9ZFV7-F1
#
_cell.length_a   1.000
_cell.length_b   1.000
_cell.length_c   1.000
_cell.angle_alpha   90.00
_cell.angle_beta   90.00
_cell.angle_gamma   90.00
#
_symmetry.space_group_name_H-M   'P 1'
#
loop_
_entity.id
_entity.type
_entity.pdbx_description
1 polymer ?
#
loop_
_entity_poly.entity_id
_entity_poly.type
_entity_poly.pdbx_seq_one_letter_code
_entity_poly.pdbx_strand_id
1 'polypeptide(L)'
;MGYSYYLPKVQGNDEQHKHHWITAVVWLAVDKCSDDIANFSPRGVAYSTNPQGAFDTTHTTNTLFVSWENSVTATRPILAYDAGVPLLPSANGPEGALSPPLVAWDRLPAAAKQQLDGIRYEHTRVPFSDANFQGTLDSAYSGTFFTGVGPDGTDCGDDTPSQDEIDPDFGEPVPSSTAVPEPEPEATGISR
;
A
#
# COMPACT_ATOMS: atom_id res chain seq x y z
N MET A 1 -0.04 -2.95 -1.91
CA MET A 1 -1.40 -3.25 -1.45
C MET A 1 -1.37 -3.69 0.01
N GLY A 2 -2.22 -3.15 0.88
CA GLY A 2 -2.29 -3.52 2.30
C GLY A 2 -3.46 -4.45 2.63
N TYR A 3 -3.21 -5.49 3.42
CA TYR A 3 -4.20 -6.42 3.94
C TYR A 3 -4.15 -6.41 5.45
N SER A 4 -5.29 -6.21 6.11
CA SER A 4 -5.34 -6.11 7.56
C SER A 4 -6.42 -6.99 8.14
N TYR A 5 -6.12 -7.56 9.31
CA TYR A 5 -7.00 -8.48 10.03
C TYR A 5 -7.25 -7.93 11.42
N TYR A 6 -8.53 -7.93 11.80
CA TYR A 6 -8.93 -7.55 13.15
C TYR A 6 -8.99 -8.78 14.05
N LEU A 7 -8.37 -8.64 15.21
CA LEU A 7 -8.37 -9.62 16.28
C LEU A 7 -9.13 -9.04 17.48
N PRO A 8 -10.18 -9.69 17.98
CA PRO A 8 -10.88 -9.24 19.17
C PRO A 8 -9.97 -9.15 20.41
N LYS A 9 -8.92 -9.99 20.45
CA LYS A 9 -8.00 -10.13 21.58
C LYS A 9 -6.67 -10.73 21.11
N VAL A 10 -5.57 -10.29 21.73
CA VAL A 10 -4.25 -10.92 21.68
C VAL A 10 -3.92 -11.48 23.06
N GLN A 11 -3.37 -12.69 23.10
CA GLN A 11 -2.99 -13.40 24.34
C GLN A 11 -1.63 -14.07 24.18
N GLY A 12 -0.62 -13.27 23.86
CA GLY A 12 0.77 -13.69 23.86
C GLY A 12 1.39 -13.63 25.26
N ASN A 13 2.62 -14.12 25.36
CA ASN A 13 3.43 -13.91 26.56
C ASN A 13 3.84 -12.43 26.69
N ASP A 14 4.10 -11.77 25.56
CA ASP A 14 4.62 -10.40 25.49
C ASP A 14 3.51 -9.34 25.35
N GLU A 15 2.37 -9.68 24.72
CA GLU A 15 1.23 -8.77 24.57
C GLU A 15 -0.08 -9.42 25.04
N GLN A 16 -0.81 -8.71 25.92
CA GLN A 16 -2.14 -9.11 26.38
C GLN A 16 -3.08 -7.91 26.43
N HIS A 17 -3.89 -7.75 25.39
CA HIS A 17 -4.88 -6.68 25.35
C HIS A 17 -6.07 -7.04 24.47
N LYS A 18 -7.14 -6.24 24.58
CA LYS A 18 -8.31 -6.29 23.69
C LYS A 18 -8.01 -5.49 22.44
N HIS A 19 -8.61 -5.90 21.33
CA HIS A 19 -8.55 -5.24 20.03
C HIS A 19 -7.14 -5.13 19.46
N HIS A 20 -6.92 -5.73 18.30
CA HIS A 20 -5.64 -5.61 17.62
C HIS A 20 -5.84 -5.67 16.11
N TRP A 21 -5.05 -4.89 15.38
CA TRP A 21 -4.94 -4.95 13.94
C TRP A 21 -3.56 -5.45 13.56
N ILE A 22 -3.51 -6.58 12.85
CA ILE A 22 -2.30 -7.04 12.17
C ILE A 22 -2.41 -6.73 10.68
N THR A 23 -1.28 -6.44 10.03
CA THR A 23 -1.24 -6.00 8.64
C THR A 23 -0.08 -6.64 7.90
N ALA A 24 -0.33 -7.05 6.66
CA ALA A 24 0.69 -7.32 5.67
C ALA A 24 0.58 -6.29 4.53
N VAL A 25 1.71 -5.78 4.06
CA VAL A 25 1.77 -4.93 2.86
C VAL A 25 2.53 -5.70 1.78
N VAL A 26 1.85 -6.00 0.69
CA VAL A 26 2.44 -6.62 -0.50
C VAL A 26 2.88 -5.51 -1.45
N TRP A 27 4.17 -5.46 -1.74
CA TRP A 27 4.76 -4.57 -2.73
C TRP A 27 4.74 -5.26 -4.09
N LEU A 28 4.23 -4.55 -5.09
CA LEU A 28 4.13 -5.03 -6.46
C LEU A 28 5.05 -4.16 -7.33
N ALA A 29 5.64 -4.74 -8.35
CA ALA A 29 6.21 -3.97 -9.45
C ALA A 29 5.36 -4.16 -10.70
N VAL A 30 5.56 -3.24 -11.64
CA VAL A 30 4.88 -3.21 -12.92
C VAL A 30 5.89 -3.68 -13.97
N ASP A 31 5.82 -4.98 -14.30
CA ASP A 31 6.76 -5.66 -15.21
C ASP A 31 6.66 -5.17 -16.65
N LYS A 32 5.46 -4.72 -17.04
CA LYS A 32 5.11 -4.14 -18.35
C LYS A 32 4.13 -3.00 -18.13
N CYS A 33 3.17 -2.77 -19.02
CA CYS A 33 2.20 -1.70 -18.85
C CYS A 33 1.20 -1.99 -17.74
N SER A 34 0.72 -0.95 -17.08
CA SER A 34 -0.26 -1.06 -15.98
C SER A 34 -1.70 -1.28 -16.46
N ASP A 35 -1.89 -1.59 -17.75
CA ASP A 35 -3.19 -1.80 -18.39
C ASP A 35 -3.76 -3.21 -18.12
N ASP A 36 -2.90 -4.19 -17.87
CA ASP A 36 -3.28 -5.57 -17.49
C ASP A 36 -2.77 -5.92 -16.07
N ILE A 37 -3.65 -6.53 -15.27
CA ILE A 37 -3.32 -7.06 -13.95
C ILE A 37 -2.24 -8.15 -13.99
N ALA A 38 -2.12 -8.87 -15.11
CA ALA A 38 -1.08 -9.86 -15.33
C ALA A 38 0.34 -9.27 -15.40
N ASN A 39 0.46 -7.95 -15.59
CA ASN A 39 1.74 -7.25 -15.63
C ASN A 39 2.25 -6.83 -14.24
N PHE A 40 1.55 -7.19 -13.17
CA PHE A 40 1.98 -6.93 -11.80
C PHE A 40 2.57 -8.19 -11.18
N SER A 41 3.78 -8.08 -10.63
CA SER A 41 4.40 -9.16 -9.86
C SER A 41 4.69 -8.76 -8.42
N PRO A 42 4.47 -9.65 -7.43
CA PRO A 42 4.92 -9.43 -6.07
C PRO A 42 6.44 -9.33 -5.99
N ARG A 43 6.91 -8.32 -5.26
CA ARG A 43 8.33 -8.05 -4.99
C ARG A 43 8.74 -8.32 -3.56
N GLY A 44 7.78 -8.25 -2.65
CA GLY A 44 8.00 -8.58 -1.26
C GLY A 44 6.77 -8.30 -0.42
N VAL A 45 6.85 -8.75 0.83
CA VAL A 45 5.83 -8.52 1.83
C VAL A 45 6.47 -7.93 3.07
N ALA A 46 5.89 -6.85 3.57
CA ALA A 46 6.21 -6.30 4.87
C ALA A 46 5.17 -6.78 5.88
N TYR A 47 5.62 -7.13 7.08
CA TYR A 47 4.81 -7.76 8.11
C TYR A 47 4.70 -6.86 9.33
N SER A 48 3.50 -6.56 9.82
CA SER A 48 3.35 -5.74 11.02
C SER A 48 3.96 -6.43 12.23
N THR A 49 4.85 -5.73 12.93
CA THR A 49 5.51 -6.23 14.14
C THR A 49 4.91 -5.71 15.43
N ASN A 50 4.15 -4.62 15.36
CA ASN A 50 3.44 -4.07 16.51
C ASN A 50 2.17 -3.33 16.05
N PRO A 51 1.24 -3.05 16.98
CA PRO A 51 -0.01 -2.39 16.64
C PRO A 51 0.12 -0.87 16.46
N GLN A 52 1.30 -0.30 16.69
CA GLN A 52 1.62 1.11 16.43
C GLN A 52 2.10 1.36 15.00
N GLY A 53 2.30 0.32 14.19
CA GLY A 53 2.61 0.42 12.76
C GLY A 53 4.10 0.27 12.43
N ALA A 54 4.87 -0.45 13.25
CA ALA A 54 6.18 -0.94 12.83
C ALA A 54 6.03 -2.19 11.96
N PHE A 55 6.99 -2.39 11.04
CA PHE A 55 7.00 -3.50 10.10
C PHE A 55 8.37 -4.18 10.03
N ASP A 56 8.35 -5.49 9.84
CA ASP A 56 9.49 -6.27 9.38
C ASP A 56 9.47 -6.32 7.84
N THR A 57 10.54 -5.80 7.24
CA THR A 57 10.76 -5.76 5.79
C THR A 57 11.93 -6.64 5.34
N THR A 58 12.48 -7.44 6.26
CA THR A 58 13.70 -8.22 6.03
C THR A 58 13.44 -9.58 5.36
N HIS A 59 12.17 -10.01 5.31
CA HIS A 59 11.74 -11.28 4.73
C HIS A 59 11.59 -11.24 3.19
N THR A 60 12.62 -10.81 2.46
CA THR A 60 12.53 -10.61 1.01
C THR A 60 12.47 -11.90 0.19
N THR A 61 12.93 -13.04 0.73
CA THR A 61 12.98 -14.33 0.00
C THR A 61 12.17 -15.45 0.66
N ASN A 62 11.58 -15.18 1.82
CA ASN A 62 11.09 -16.22 2.73
C ASN A 62 9.56 -16.39 2.61
N THR A 63 8.91 -15.42 1.97
CA THR A 63 7.47 -15.44 1.73
C THR A 63 7.15 -16.45 0.65
N LEU A 64 6.41 -17.49 1.01
CA LEU A 64 5.80 -18.39 0.03
C LEU A 64 4.63 -17.67 -0.63
N PHE A 65 4.57 -17.74 -1.96
CA PHE A 65 3.43 -17.31 -2.75
C PHE A 65 2.77 -18.52 -3.40
N VAL A 66 1.44 -18.52 -3.45
CA VAL A 66 0.65 -19.57 -4.12
C VAL A 66 -0.24 -19.01 -5.21
N SER A 67 -0.48 -19.83 -6.22
CA SER A 67 -1.43 -19.53 -7.29
C SER A 67 -2.86 -19.67 -6.79
N TRP A 68 -3.77 -18.87 -7.36
CA TRP A 68 -5.20 -19.21 -7.34
C TRP A 68 -5.44 -20.42 -8.26
N GLU A 69 -6.48 -21.20 -7.99
CA GLU A 69 -6.90 -22.38 -8.77
C GLU A 69 -6.66 -22.19 -10.29
N ASN A 70 -5.71 -22.96 -10.86
CA ASN A 70 -5.30 -22.96 -12.27
C ASN A 70 -4.58 -21.70 -12.80
N SER A 71 -4.19 -20.75 -11.94
CA SER A 71 -3.30 -19.64 -12.31
C SER A 71 -1.86 -20.13 -12.47
N VAL A 72 -1.20 -19.73 -13.56
CA VAL A 72 0.23 -19.96 -13.77
C VAL A 72 1.11 -19.06 -12.89
N THR A 73 0.53 -17.99 -12.33
CA THR A 73 1.24 -17.01 -11.50
C THR A 73 0.85 -17.15 -10.04
N ALA A 74 1.87 -17.30 -9.18
CA ALA A 74 1.74 -17.31 -7.74
C ALA A 74 1.76 -15.89 -7.19
N THR A 75 0.60 -15.38 -6.75
CA THR A 75 0.43 -13.98 -6.32
C THR A 75 -0.04 -13.83 -4.88
N ARG A 76 -0.37 -14.93 -4.20
CA ARG A 76 -0.98 -14.90 -2.87
C ARG A 76 0.05 -15.27 -1.81
N PRO A 77 0.51 -14.32 -0.98
CA PRO A 77 1.45 -14.65 0.08
C PRO A 77 0.79 -15.50 1.15
N ILE A 78 1.54 -16.47 1.69
CA ILE A 78 1.09 -17.27 2.83
C ILE A 78 1.61 -16.63 4.12
N LEU A 79 0.67 -16.20 4.95
CA LEU A 79 0.94 -15.51 6.21
C LEU A 79 0.66 -16.46 7.37
N ALA A 80 1.47 -16.38 8.43
CA ALA A 80 1.29 -17.11 9.68
C ALA A 80 1.03 -16.14 10.83
N TYR A 81 0.16 -16.56 11.74
CA TYR A 81 -0.15 -15.88 12.99
C TYR A 81 -0.32 -16.92 14.09
N ASP A 82 0.41 -16.79 15.20
CA ASP A 82 0.52 -17.78 16.27
C ASP A 82 0.02 -17.27 17.64
N ALA A 83 -0.83 -16.25 17.63
CA ALA A 83 -1.39 -15.59 18.82
C ALA A 83 -0.44 -14.72 19.65
N GLY A 84 0.85 -14.61 19.29
CA GLY A 84 1.86 -13.87 20.04
C GLY A 84 2.19 -12.45 19.55
N VAL A 85 1.96 -12.16 18.26
CA VAL A 85 2.58 -11.03 17.50
C VAL A 85 4.11 -11.25 17.41
N PRO A 86 4.73 -11.21 16.22
CA PRO A 86 4.31 -10.57 14.96
C PRO A 86 3.61 -11.51 13.95
N LEU A 87 3.00 -10.90 12.92
CA LEU A 87 2.64 -11.61 11.69
C LEU A 87 3.93 -12.05 10.99
N LEU A 88 3.98 -13.26 10.43
CA LEU A 88 5.21 -13.82 9.84
C LEU A 88 4.95 -14.50 8.50
N PRO A 89 5.98 -14.70 7.66
CA PRO A 89 5.88 -15.65 6.55
C PRO A 89 5.62 -17.07 7.07
N SER A 90 4.71 -17.82 6.44
CA SER A 90 4.48 -19.22 6.79
C SER A 90 5.65 -20.11 6.37
N ALA A 91 6.13 -20.95 7.29
CA ALA A 91 7.14 -21.98 7.01
C ALA A 91 6.52 -23.32 6.53
N ASN A 92 5.20 -23.49 6.67
CA ASN A 92 4.54 -24.80 6.57
C ASN A 92 3.70 -24.97 5.28
N GLY A 93 3.92 -24.15 4.26
CA GLY A 93 3.11 -24.21 3.03
C GLY A 93 1.66 -23.73 3.22
N PRO A 94 0.79 -23.91 2.21
CA PRO A 94 -0.60 -23.45 2.24
C PRO A 94 -1.56 -24.39 2.97
N GLU A 95 -1.10 -25.54 3.44
CA GLU A 95 -1.92 -26.52 4.13
C GLU A 95 -2.56 -25.92 5.39
N GLY A 96 -3.89 -25.86 5.42
CA GLY A 96 -4.64 -25.26 6.52
C GLY A 96 -4.71 -23.72 6.48
N ALA A 97 -4.18 -23.07 5.45
CA ALA A 97 -4.31 -21.62 5.28
C ALA A 97 -5.78 -21.21 5.09
N LEU A 98 -6.18 -20.14 5.77
CA LEU A 98 -7.51 -19.57 5.66
C LEU A 98 -7.56 -18.52 4.55
N SER A 99 -8.68 -18.46 3.83
CA SER A 99 -8.98 -17.38 2.89
C SER A 99 -10.24 -16.63 3.36
N PRO A 100 -10.13 -15.76 4.37
CA PRO A 100 -11.28 -15.03 4.88
C PRO A 100 -11.84 -14.09 3.80
N PRO A 101 -13.15 -13.79 3.81
CA PRO A 101 -13.75 -12.80 2.92
C PRO A 101 -13.04 -11.46 3.04
N LEU A 102 -12.71 -10.87 1.90
CA LEU A 102 -12.05 -9.57 1.82
C LEU A 102 -13.09 -8.48 1.54
N VAL A 103 -12.99 -7.37 2.27
CA VAL A 103 -13.69 -6.13 1.95
C VAL A 103 -12.66 -5.02 1.77
N ALA A 104 -12.69 -4.36 0.62
CA ALA A 104 -11.80 -3.23 0.36
C ALA A 104 -12.29 -1.98 1.09
N TRP A 105 -11.35 -1.14 1.57
CA TRP A 105 -11.66 0.14 2.21
C TRP A 105 -12.66 0.95 1.38
N ASP A 106 -12.41 1.10 0.08
CA ASP A 106 -13.26 1.88 -0.83
C ASP A 106 -14.66 1.32 -1.05
N ARG A 107 -14.89 0.07 -0.67
CA ARG A 107 -16.20 -0.59 -0.75
C ARG A 107 -16.98 -0.50 0.57
N LEU A 108 -16.39 0.04 1.63
CA LEU A 108 -17.09 0.23 2.90
C LEU A 108 -18.11 1.39 2.81
N PRO A 109 -19.28 1.25 3.46
CA PRO A 109 -20.19 2.37 3.64
C PRO A 109 -19.52 3.52 4.38
N ALA A 110 -19.94 4.76 4.09
CA ALA A 110 -19.38 5.97 4.73
C ALA A 110 -19.41 5.91 6.27
N ALA A 111 -20.48 5.37 6.87
CA ALA A 111 -20.59 5.21 8.31
C ALA A 111 -19.51 4.27 8.89
N ALA A 112 -19.14 3.21 8.18
CA ALA A 112 -18.08 2.29 8.59
C ALA A 112 -16.71 2.95 8.49
N LYS A 113 -16.45 3.70 7.40
CA LYS A 113 -15.21 4.47 7.25
C LYS A 113 -15.04 5.48 8.38
N GLN A 114 -16.08 6.28 8.64
CA GLN A 114 -16.07 7.29 9.71
C GLN A 114 -15.79 6.69 11.10
N GLN A 115 -16.35 5.51 11.40
CA GLN A 115 -16.04 4.81 12.65
C GLN A 115 -14.58 4.36 12.68
N LEU A 116 -14.09 3.75 11.61
CA LEU A 116 -12.73 3.20 11.57
C LEU A 116 -11.64 4.28 11.53
N ASP A 117 -11.89 5.44 10.91
CA ASP A 117 -10.95 6.57 10.86
C ASP A 117 -10.71 7.19 12.25
N GLY A 118 -11.73 7.20 13.11
CA GLY A 118 -11.69 7.82 14.43
C GLY A 118 -11.30 6.89 15.58
N ILE A 119 -11.21 5.59 15.34
CA ILE A 119 -10.95 4.61 16.40
C ILE A 119 -9.46 4.58 16.76
N ARG A 120 -9.19 4.94 18.02
CA ARG A 120 -7.97 4.57 18.75
C ARG A 120 -8.39 3.71 19.93
N TYR A 121 -8.08 2.42 19.86
CA TYR A 121 -8.09 1.60 21.06
C TYR A 121 -6.74 1.79 21.75
N GLU A 122 -6.67 1.65 23.09
CA GLU A 122 -5.49 1.96 23.91
C GLU A 122 -4.15 1.52 23.28
N HIS A 123 -4.15 0.36 22.62
CA HIS A 123 -2.96 -0.22 22.02
C HIS A 123 -2.99 -0.37 20.50
N THR A 124 -4.04 0.01 19.78
CA THR A 124 -4.10 -0.21 18.31
C THR A 124 -4.81 0.91 17.55
N ARG A 125 -4.40 1.10 16.30
CA ARG A 125 -5.03 1.99 15.32
C ARG A 125 -5.42 1.21 14.08
N VAL A 126 -6.44 1.68 13.36
CA VAL A 126 -6.79 1.11 12.05
C VAL A 126 -5.70 1.49 11.05
N PRO A 127 -4.98 0.53 10.45
CA PRO A 127 -3.77 0.84 9.66
C PRO A 127 -4.08 1.34 8.24
N PHE A 128 -5.27 1.05 7.73
CA PHE A 128 -5.75 1.41 6.39
C PHE A 128 -6.76 2.55 6.39
N SER A 129 -7.00 3.20 7.53
CA SER A 129 -7.83 4.40 7.59
C SER A 129 -7.17 5.55 6.83
N ASP A 130 -7.95 6.52 6.38
CA ASP A 130 -7.44 7.65 5.59
C ASP A 130 -6.34 8.41 6.35
N ALA A 131 -6.49 8.52 7.68
CA ALA A 131 -5.54 9.18 8.56
C ALA A 131 -4.21 8.42 8.78
N ASN A 132 -4.18 7.10 8.54
CA ASN A 132 -3.01 6.26 8.85
C ASN A 132 -2.38 5.62 7.61
N PHE A 133 -3.10 5.53 6.49
CA PHE A 133 -2.72 4.73 5.33
C PHE A 133 -1.31 5.06 4.82
N GLN A 134 -1.00 6.34 4.57
CA GLN A 134 0.31 6.72 4.07
C GLN A 134 1.43 6.37 5.04
N GLY A 135 1.28 6.70 6.33
CA GLY A 135 2.28 6.37 7.35
C GLY A 135 2.48 4.87 7.53
N THR A 136 1.44 4.06 7.32
CA THR A 136 1.53 2.60 7.27
C THR A 136 2.36 2.14 6.07
N LEU A 137 2.13 2.70 4.87
CA LEU A 137 2.91 2.36 3.68
C LEU A 137 4.38 2.77 3.83
N ASP A 138 4.65 3.97 4.34
CA ASP A 138 6.00 4.48 4.55
C ASP A 138 6.78 3.57 5.52
N SER A 139 6.13 3.14 6.60
CA SER A 139 6.75 2.24 7.60
C SER A 139 6.96 0.82 7.06
N ALA A 140 6.14 0.39 6.09
CA ALA A 140 6.19 -0.91 5.46
C ALA A 140 7.12 -0.95 4.24
N TYR A 141 7.68 0.17 3.82
CA TYR A 141 8.51 0.24 2.61
C TYR A 141 9.95 -0.21 2.89
N SER A 142 10.52 -0.92 1.93
CA SER A 142 11.96 -1.13 1.84
C SER A 142 12.38 -1.16 0.37
N GLY A 143 13.43 -0.41 0.04
CA GLY A 143 14.01 -0.44 -1.30
C GLY A 143 14.55 -1.82 -1.69
N THR A 144 14.83 -2.69 -0.71
CA THR A 144 15.31 -4.05 -0.96
C THR A 144 14.33 -4.90 -1.75
N PHE A 145 13.01 -4.65 -1.62
CA PHE A 145 11.99 -5.34 -2.41
C PHE A 145 12.19 -5.15 -3.92
N PHE A 146 12.74 -4.01 -4.31
CA PHE A 146 12.91 -3.64 -5.71
C PHE A 146 14.36 -3.81 -6.21
N THR A 147 15.20 -4.54 -5.47
CA THR A 147 16.57 -4.82 -5.88
C THR A 147 16.58 -5.60 -7.20
N GLY A 148 17.23 -5.05 -8.23
CA GLY A 148 17.31 -5.70 -9.54
C GLY A 148 16.03 -5.60 -10.38
N VAL A 149 15.03 -4.83 -9.93
CA VAL A 149 13.86 -4.49 -10.73
C VAL A 149 14.24 -3.32 -11.64
N GLY A 150 13.92 -3.44 -12.94
CA GLY A 150 14.10 -2.36 -13.91
C GLY A 150 13.16 -1.18 -13.65
N PRO A 151 13.26 -0.09 -14.42
CA PRO A 151 12.27 0.98 -14.35
C PRO A 151 10.89 0.40 -14.71
N ASP A 152 9.86 0.79 -13.96
CA ASP A 152 8.49 0.32 -14.21
C ASP A 152 8.03 0.72 -15.63
N GLY A 153 7.28 -0.16 -16.30
CA GLY A 153 6.57 0.18 -17.54
C GLY A 153 7.42 0.44 -18.79
N THR A 154 8.67 -0.04 -18.84
CA THR A 154 9.61 0.24 -19.95
C THR A 154 9.27 -0.32 -21.34
N ASP A 155 8.12 -0.97 -21.54
CA ASP A 155 7.73 -1.60 -22.81
C ASP A 155 6.26 -1.33 -23.16
N CYS A 156 5.85 -0.05 -23.12
CA CYS A 156 4.48 0.36 -23.38
C CYS A 156 4.19 0.91 -24.77
N GLY A 157 5.18 0.84 -25.65
CA GLY A 157 5.10 1.63 -26.87
C GLY A 157 5.15 3.12 -26.54
N ASP A 158 5.19 3.93 -27.59
CA ASP A 158 5.14 5.38 -27.47
C ASP A 158 3.66 5.79 -27.36
N ASP A 159 3.23 6.23 -26.18
CA ASP A 159 1.91 6.85 -25.98
C ASP A 159 1.82 8.23 -26.65
N THR A 160 2.89 8.68 -27.33
CA THR A 160 2.83 9.84 -28.21
C THR A 160 1.85 9.55 -29.34
N PRO A 161 0.72 10.28 -29.43
CA PRO A 161 -0.20 10.13 -30.55
C PRO A 161 0.59 10.34 -31.84
N SER A 162 0.37 9.46 -32.81
CA SER A 162 0.90 9.69 -34.15
C SER A 162 0.37 11.04 -34.66
N GLN A 163 1.11 11.68 -35.57
CA GLN A 163 0.69 12.99 -36.12
C GLN A 163 -0.69 12.92 -36.79
N ASP A 164 -1.12 11.73 -37.18
CA ASP A 164 -2.44 11.44 -37.77
C ASP A 164 -3.58 11.36 -36.73
N GLU A 165 -3.25 11.23 -35.44
CA GLU A 165 -4.18 11.20 -34.30
C GLU A 165 -4.34 12.57 -33.62
N ILE A 166 -3.49 13.54 -33.99
CA ILE A 166 -3.62 14.94 -33.58
C ILE A 166 -4.67 15.59 -34.48
N ASP A 167 -5.78 16.06 -33.87
CA ASP A 167 -6.76 16.87 -34.58
C ASP A 167 -6.05 18.10 -35.19
N PRO A 168 -6.06 18.28 -36.54
CA PRO A 168 -5.39 19.41 -37.18
C PRO A 168 -5.98 20.78 -36.76
N ASP A 169 -7.15 20.80 -36.10
CA ASP A 169 -7.78 22.00 -35.55
C ASP A 169 -7.41 22.28 -34.08
N PHE A 170 -6.66 21.37 -33.44
CA PHE A 170 -6.02 21.64 -32.15
C PHE A 170 -4.82 22.55 -32.37
N GLY A 171 -5.06 23.86 -32.33
CA GLY A 171 -4.02 24.89 -32.44
C GLY A 171 -2.90 24.69 -31.42
N GLU A 172 -1.71 25.21 -31.75
CA GLU A 172 -0.51 25.10 -30.91
C GLU A 172 -0.81 25.48 -29.45
N PRO A 173 -0.26 24.76 -28.46
CA PRO A 173 -0.46 25.09 -27.06
C PRO A 173 0.00 26.53 -26.81
N VAL A 174 -0.94 27.37 -26.36
CA VAL A 174 -0.64 28.75 -25.99
C VAL A 174 0.40 28.71 -24.86
N PRO A 175 1.57 29.36 -25.00
CA PRO A 175 2.57 29.38 -23.96
C PRO A 175 1.97 29.99 -22.69
N SER A 176 2.02 29.23 -21.59
CA SER A 176 1.58 29.67 -20.28
C SER A 176 2.37 30.92 -19.87
N SER A 177 1.65 32.02 -19.69
CA SER A 177 2.19 33.32 -19.32
C SER A 177 3.05 33.20 -18.06
N THR A 178 4.32 33.62 -18.17
CA THR A 178 5.22 33.80 -17.05
C THR A 178 4.72 34.99 -16.23
N ALA A 179 3.84 34.73 -15.26
CA ALA A 179 3.45 35.74 -14.29
C ALA A 179 4.69 36.10 -13.44
N VAL A 180 5.19 37.32 -13.65
CA VAL A 180 6.17 37.97 -12.79
C VAL A 180 5.55 38.11 -11.39
N PRO A 181 6.25 37.76 -10.29
CA PRO A 181 5.71 37.96 -8.95
C PRO A 181 5.50 39.45 -8.68
N GLU A 182 4.29 39.81 -8.25
CA GLU A 182 3.96 41.14 -7.74
C GLU A 182 4.71 41.39 -6.42
N PRO A 183 5.38 42.55 -6.22
CA PRO A 183 6.10 42.82 -4.99
C PRO A 183 5.15 43.06 -3.82
N GLU A 184 5.45 42.44 -2.67
CA GLU A 184 4.78 42.67 -1.38
C GLU A 184 4.77 44.16 -0.99
N PRO A 185 3.66 44.71 -0.48
CA PRO A 185 3.65 46.06 0.07
C PRO A 185 4.35 46.10 1.44
N GLU A 186 5.29 47.04 1.57
CA GLU A 186 6.03 47.34 2.80
C GLU A 186 5.12 47.60 4.01
N ALA A 187 5.46 46.96 5.13
CA ALA A 187 4.85 47.24 6.43
C ALA A 187 5.26 48.63 6.93
N THR A 188 4.45 49.64 6.67
CA THR A 188 4.57 50.93 7.36
C THR A 188 4.03 50.81 8.78
N GLY A 189 4.94 50.80 9.75
CA GLY A 189 4.62 50.93 11.16
C GLY A 189 3.88 52.24 11.45
N ILE A 190 2.89 52.18 12.33
CA ILE A 190 2.30 53.36 12.95
C ILE A 190 2.66 53.32 14.43
N SER A 191 3.50 54.28 14.80
CA SER A 191 3.75 54.70 16.17
C SER A 191 2.79 55.83 16.52
N ARG A 192 1.93 55.62 17.51
CA ARG A 192 1.54 56.56 18.58
C ARG A 192 0.48 55.96 19.49
#